data_AF-A0A5C6EIV9-F1
#
_entry.id   AF-A0A5C6EIV9-F1
#
_cell.length_a   1.000
_cell.length_b   1.000
_cell.length_c   1.000
_cell.angle_alpha   90.00
_cell.angle_beta   90.00
_cell.angle_gamma   90.00
#
_symmetry.space_group_name_H-M   'P 1'
#
loop_
_entity.id
_entity.type
_entity.pdbx_description
1 polymer ?
#
loop_
_entity_poly.entity_id
_entity_poly.type
_entity_poly.pdbx_seq_one_letter_code
_entity_poly.pdbx_strand_id
1 'polypeptide(L)'
;MDDRTFALIFLSVSGLAFAYATLGRLFGFHKPIPWSGGGNSTLTGDLAVAGFFGCLGLSVAVSPVFVIPALVCWLVGSRSQTNANRRFANEEQQLRDSNAKNHPGVFDTEPPTNLDPSDTDLVDLYDCGSCVYLGRLNASIVSDLISATSDMPDQGPNDIFVIEETLEPPLMPEAVELKAFLREHFDTRGYAILRWFPAQKSK
;
A
#
# COMPACT_ATOMS: atom_id res chain seq x y z
N MET A 1 24.06 25.86 -10.62
CA MET A 1 22.67 26.25 -10.37
C MET A 1 22.72 27.36 -9.32
N ASP A 2 22.07 28.51 -9.53
CA ASP A 2 22.17 29.63 -8.57
C ASP A 2 21.21 29.49 -7.38
N ASP A 3 21.48 30.19 -6.29
CA ASP A 3 20.67 30.14 -5.06
C ASP A 3 19.22 30.59 -5.28
N ARG A 4 18.98 31.48 -6.26
CA ARG A 4 17.64 31.92 -6.62
C ARG A 4 16.82 30.80 -7.26
N THR A 5 17.46 29.98 -8.09
CA THR A 5 16.84 28.81 -8.71
C THR A 5 16.43 27.81 -7.64
N PHE A 6 17.29 27.54 -6.65
CA PHE A 6 16.94 26.69 -5.51
C PHE A 6 15.76 27.25 -4.71
N ALA A 7 15.78 28.54 -4.37
CA ALA A 7 14.69 29.16 -3.63
C ALA A 7 13.35 29.12 -4.39
N LEU A 8 13.36 29.38 -5.71
CA LEU A 8 12.18 29.32 -6.55
C LEU A 8 11.60 27.90 -6.61
N ILE A 9 12.45 26.86 -6.71
CA ILE A 9 12.00 25.47 -6.66
C ILE A 9 11.28 25.19 -5.35
N PHE A 10 11.89 25.52 -4.21
CA PHE A 10 11.30 25.26 -2.89
C PHE A 10 9.99 26.02 -2.65
N LEU A 11 9.93 27.30 -3.05
CA LEU A 11 8.70 28.09 -2.94
C LEU A 11 7.60 27.57 -3.87
N SER A 12 7.94 27.11 -5.07
CA SER A 12 6.98 26.53 -6.01
C SER A 12 6.44 25.20 -5.48
N VAL A 13 7.30 24.32 -4.97
CA VAL A 13 6.90 23.06 -4.33
C VAL A 13 6.00 23.33 -3.12
N SER A 14 6.35 24.30 -2.27
CA SER A 14 5.53 24.72 -1.14
C SER A 14 4.15 25.22 -1.58
N GLY A 15 4.10 26.09 -2.59
CA GLY A 15 2.84 26.64 -3.11
C GLY A 15 1.94 25.56 -3.72
N LEU A 16 2.53 24.65 -4.51
CA LEU A 16 1.82 23.52 -5.09
C LEU A 16 1.30 22.55 -4.02
N ALA A 17 2.14 22.20 -3.04
CA ALA A 17 1.74 21.32 -1.93
C ALA A 17 0.60 21.95 -1.12
N PHE A 18 0.68 23.24 -0.82
CA PHE A 18 -0.38 23.96 -0.11
C PHE A 18 -1.69 24.01 -0.92
N ALA A 19 -1.62 24.36 -2.21
CA ALA A 19 -2.77 24.39 -3.09
C ALA A 19 -3.41 22.99 -3.23
N TYR A 20 -2.61 21.95 -3.42
CA TYR A 20 -3.09 20.57 -3.48
C TYR A 20 -3.77 20.13 -2.17
N ALA A 21 -3.16 20.46 -1.03
CA ALA A 21 -3.69 20.09 0.29
C ALA A 21 -5.00 20.80 0.63
N THR A 22 -5.15 22.06 0.21
CA THR A 22 -6.30 22.91 0.55
C THR A 22 -7.39 22.85 -0.52
N LEU A 23 -7.08 23.23 -1.76
CA LEU A 23 -8.03 23.22 -2.87
C LEU A 23 -8.47 21.80 -3.20
N GLY A 24 -7.56 20.83 -3.17
CA GLY A 24 -7.92 19.44 -3.42
C GLY A 24 -8.96 18.93 -2.43
N ARG A 25 -8.86 19.31 -1.15
CA ARG A 25 -9.85 18.91 -0.14
C ARG A 25 -11.14 19.71 -0.27
N LEU A 26 -11.05 21.00 -0.59
CA LEU A 26 -12.22 21.85 -0.79
C LEU A 26 -13.09 21.38 -1.97
N PHE A 27 -12.46 20.93 -3.05
CA PHE A 27 -13.13 20.49 -4.27
C PHE A 27 -13.21 18.96 -4.43
N GLY A 28 -12.79 18.19 -3.42
CA GLY A 28 -12.96 16.73 -3.38
C GLY A 28 -12.06 15.91 -4.31
N PHE A 29 -11.03 16.51 -4.93
CA PHE A 29 -10.08 15.79 -5.78
C PHE A 29 -8.77 15.41 -5.07
N HIS A 30 -8.63 15.74 -3.78
CA HIS A 30 -7.44 15.38 -3.01
C HIS A 30 -7.34 13.87 -2.79
N LYS A 31 -6.25 13.29 -3.28
CA LYS A 31 -5.84 11.93 -2.95
C LYS A 31 -4.72 12.00 -1.89
N PRO A 32 -4.93 11.44 -0.68
CA PRO A 32 -3.88 11.37 0.32
C PRO A 32 -2.65 10.65 -0.22
N ILE A 33 -1.47 11.15 0.12
CA ILE A 33 -0.22 10.51 -0.27
C ILE A 33 0.17 9.53 0.83
N PRO A 34 0.47 8.25 0.52
CA PRO A 34 0.90 7.31 1.54
C PRO A 34 2.25 7.74 2.12
N TRP A 35 2.36 7.73 3.45
CA TRP A 35 3.65 7.80 4.13
C TRP A 35 4.43 6.50 3.92
N SER A 36 5.74 6.55 4.12
CA SER A 36 6.64 5.38 4.02
C SER A 36 6.33 4.23 4.98
N GLY A 37 5.35 4.37 5.89
CA GLY A 37 4.91 3.30 6.80
C GLY A 37 3.43 2.94 6.62
N GLY A 38 2.86 3.17 5.43
CA GLY A 38 1.51 2.73 5.04
C GLY A 38 0.39 3.70 5.39
N GLY A 39 0.51 4.48 6.46
CA GLY A 39 -0.50 5.47 6.83
C GLY A 39 -0.62 6.60 5.80
N ASN A 40 -1.83 7.06 5.52
CA ASN A 40 -2.07 8.16 4.58
C ASN A 40 -1.74 9.55 5.16
N SER A 41 -1.35 10.48 4.29
CA SER A 41 -1.08 11.87 4.69
C SER A 41 -2.35 12.56 5.20
N THR A 42 -2.19 13.29 6.30
CA THR A 42 -3.25 14.10 6.89
C THR A 42 -3.11 15.54 6.42
N LEU A 43 -4.16 16.35 6.57
CA LEU A 43 -4.08 17.79 6.29
C LEU A 43 -2.92 18.45 7.06
N THR A 44 -2.77 18.11 8.34
CA THR A 44 -1.66 18.61 9.17
C THR A 44 -0.30 18.20 8.60
N GLY A 45 -0.16 16.95 8.14
CA GLY A 45 1.06 16.46 7.51
C GLY A 45 1.39 17.19 6.21
N ASP A 46 0.40 17.37 5.33
CA ASP A 46 0.61 18.07 4.05
C ASP A 46 0.97 19.55 4.27
N LEU A 47 0.29 20.23 5.19
CA LEU A 47 0.59 21.62 5.54
C LEU A 47 1.98 21.77 6.16
N ALA A 48 2.40 20.78 6.97
CA ALA A 48 3.73 20.75 7.54
C ALA A 48 4.82 20.58 6.45
N VAL A 49 4.60 19.71 5.46
CA VAL A 49 5.50 19.55 4.31
C VAL A 49 5.58 20.84 3.48
N ALA A 50 4.44 21.46 3.19
CA ALA A 50 4.40 22.74 2.48
C ALA A 50 5.17 23.82 3.25
N GLY A 51 4.88 23.98 4.55
CA GLY A 51 5.56 24.94 5.42
C GLY A 51 7.07 24.70 5.52
N PHE A 52 7.51 23.45 5.59
CA PHE A 52 8.92 23.08 5.61
C PHE A 52 9.66 23.57 4.36
N PHE A 53 9.16 23.20 3.17
CA PHE A 53 9.77 23.64 1.92
C PHE A 53 9.68 25.15 1.71
N GLY A 54 8.57 25.77 2.10
CA GLY A 54 8.42 27.23 2.05
C GLY A 54 9.48 27.94 2.89
N CYS A 55 9.71 27.46 4.12
CA CYS A 55 10.73 28.02 5.01
C CYS A 55 12.15 27.76 4.51
N LEU A 56 12.44 26.59 3.90
CA LEU A 56 13.73 26.37 3.26
C LEU A 56 13.95 27.31 2.08
N GLY A 57 12.94 27.52 1.23
CA GLY A 57 13.00 28.49 0.13
C GLY A 57 13.29 29.91 0.62
N LEU A 58 12.61 30.35 1.68
CA LEU A 58 12.85 31.64 2.33
C LEU A 58 14.24 31.72 3.00
N SER A 59 14.77 30.59 3.48
CA SER A 59 16.11 30.56 4.08
C SER A 59 17.21 30.86 3.07
N VAL A 60 17.03 30.39 1.84
CA VAL A 60 17.95 30.62 0.72
C VAL A 60 17.72 32.00 0.09
N ALA A 61 16.46 32.43 -0.08
CA ALA A 61 16.14 33.70 -0.75
C ALA A 61 16.28 34.95 0.14
N VAL A 62 16.04 34.83 1.45
CA VAL A 62 15.85 35.98 2.34
C VAL A 62 16.81 35.95 3.52
N SER A 63 16.74 34.90 4.35
CA SER A 63 17.54 34.84 5.58
C SER A 63 17.60 33.44 6.19
N PRO A 64 18.77 32.96 6.65
CA PRO A 64 18.90 31.64 7.26
C PRO A 64 18.06 31.44 8.53
N VAL A 65 17.53 32.49 9.15
CA VAL A 65 16.63 32.38 10.32
C VAL A 65 15.39 31.53 10.05
N PHE A 66 14.95 31.45 8.78
CA PHE A 66 13.81 30.62 8.39
C PHE A 66 14.06 29.09 8.52
N VAL A 67 15.29 28.66 8.80
CA VAL A 67 15.57 27.26 9.18
C VAL A 67 14.86 26.88 10.49
N ILE A 68 14.69 27.83 11.43
CA ILE A 68 14.01 27.56 12.71
C ILE A 68 12.55 27.14 12.51
N PRO A 69 11.69 27.92 11.84
CA PRO A 69 10.33 27.48 11.55
C PRO A 69 10.29 26.25 10.62
N ALA A 70 11.27 26.06 9.73
CA ALA A 70 11.38 24.82 8.94
C ALA A 70 11.49 23.59 9.87
N LEU A 71 12.38 23.62 10.87
CA LEU A 71 12.53 22.52 11.82
C LEU A 71 11.25 22.23 12.61
N VAL A 72 10.49 23.28 12.97
CA VAL A 72 9.19 23.12 13.63
C VAL A 72 8.19 22.42 12.70
N CYS A 73 8.09 22.85 11.43
CA CYS A 73 7.25 22.20 10.43
C CYS A 73 7.65 20.72 10.23
N TRP A 74 8.95 20.43 10.12
CA TRP A 74 9.45 19.06 10.01
C TRP A 74 9.05 18.19 11.21
N LEU A 75 9.18 18.71 12.44
CA LEU A 75 8.79 17.98 13.65
C LEU A 75 7.29 17.67 13.69
N VAL A 76 6.46 18.64 13.28
CA VAL A 76 5.00 18.44 13.17
C VAL A 76 4.67 17.39 12.10
N GLY A 77 5.32 17.46 10.93
CA GLY A 77 5.17 16.47 9.86
C GLY A 77 5.55 15.07 10.31
N SER A 78 6.69 14.92 10.97
CA SER A 78 7.18 13.66 11.54
C SER A 78 6.20 13.08 12.56
N ARG A 79 5.70 13.89 13.51
CA ARG A 79 4.68 13.47 14.47
C ARG A 79 3.37 13.05 13.79
N SER A 80 2.95 13.78 12.76
CA SER A 80 1.77 13.43 11.97
C SER A 80 1.95 12.07 11.28
N GLN A 81 3.10 11.84 10.65
CA GLN A 81 3.45 10.56 10.03
C GLN A 81 3.45 9.41 11.04
N THR A 82 4.12 9.56 12.19
CA THR A 82 4.14 8.52 13.23
C THR A 82 2.72 8.17 13.71
N ASN A 83 1.88 9.18 13.93
CA ASN A 83 0.51 8.96 14.37
C ASN A 83 -0.34 8.28 13.28
N ALA A 84 -0.19 8.68 12.02
CA ALA A 84 -0.88 8.06 10.89
C ALA A 84 -0.48 6.59 10.73
N ASN A 85 0.82 6.29 10.76
CA ASN A 85 1.33 4.92 10.68
C ASN A 85 0.87 4.06 11.85
N ARG A 86 0.85 4.61 13.07
CA ARG A 86 0.33 3.88 14.24
C ARG A 86 -1.16 3.58 14.12
N ARG A 87 -1.96 4.52 13.61
CA ARG A 87 -3.40 4.29 13.35
C ARG A 87 -3.58 3.20 12.30
N PHE A 88 -2.85 3.30 11.20
CA PHE A 88 -2.86 2.30 10.14
C PHE A 88 -2.51 0.90 10.67
N ALA A 89 -1.42 0.76 11.43
CA ALA A 89 -1.03 -0.52 12.02
C ALA A 89 -2.09 -1.08 12.99
N ASN A 90 -2.74 -0.22 13.77
CA ASN A 90 -3.83 -0.63 14.66
C ASN A 90 -5.07 -1.08 13.88
N GLU A 91 -5.43 -0.37 12.81
CA GLU A 91 -6.54 -0.73 11.92
C GLU A 91 -6.27 -2.06 11.22
N GLU A 92 -5.04 -2.27 10.75
CA GLU A 92 -4.60 -3.52 10.14
C GLU A 92 -4.63 -4.68 11.14
N GLN A 93 -4.16 -4.47 12.37
CA GLN A 93 -4.25 -5.49 13.42
C GLN A 93 -5.72 -5.80 13.78
N GLN A 94 -6.59 -4.80 13.86
CA GLN A 94 -8.02 -5.00 14.11
C GLN A 94 -8.69 -5.80 12.99
N LEU A 95 -8.36 -5.50 11.74
CA LEU A 95 -8.83 -6.26 10.58
C LEU A 95 -8.35 -7.71 10.65
N ARG A 96 -7.07 -7.93 10.95
CA ARG A 96 -6.49 -9.26 11.14
C ARG A 96 -7.21 -10.03 12.25
N ASP A 97 -7.36 -9.44 13.43
CA ASP A 97 -8.02 -10.08 14.57
C ASP A 97 -9.50 -10.37 14.30
N SER A 98 -10.18 -9.50 13.55
CA SER A 98 -11.58 -9.71 13.16
C SER A 98 -11.71 -10.85 12.15
N ASN A 99 -10.87 -10.88 11.12
CA ASN A 99 -10.95 -11.87 10.05
C ASN A 99 -10.37 -13.22 10.47
N ALA A 100 -9.41 -13.28 11.38
CA ALA A 100 -8.93 -14.52 11.99
C ALA A 100 -10.05 -15.26 12.76
N LYS A 101 -11.01 -14.55 13.36
CA LYS A 101 -12.19 -15.18 13.98
C LYS A 101 -13.09 -15.88 12.96
N ASN A 102 -13.20 -15.31 11.76
CA ASN A 102 -14.02 -15.87 10.68
C ASN A 102 -13.27 -16.95 9.89
N HIS A 103 -11.94 -16.86 9.83
CA HIS A 103 -11.05 -17.74 9.09
C HIS A 103 -9.86 -18.18 9.97
N PRO A 104 -10.09 -19.05 10.97
CA PRO A 104 -9.04 -19.48 11.89
C PRO A 104 -7.97 -20.30 11.17
N GLY A 105 -6.70 -20.02 11.43
CA GLY A 105 -5.54 -20.65 10.80
C GLY A 105 -5.13 -20.04 9.45
N VAL A 106 -5.81 -18.97 9.01
CA VAL A 106 -5.48 -18.29 7.74
C VAL A 106 -4.61 -17.06 7.99
N PHE A 107 -4.99 -16.20 8.93
CA PHE A 107 -4.34 -14.91 9.17
C PHE A 107 -3.54 -14.84 10.48
N ASP A 108 -3.72 -15.83 11.36
CA ASP A 108 -3.15 -15.91 12.71
C ASP A 108 -2.03 -16.96 12.82
N THR A 109 -1.79 -17.74 11.77
CA THR A 109 -0.72 -18.75 11.72
C THR A 109 0.19 -18.59 10.49
N GLU A 110 1.40 -19.13 10.60
CA GLU A 110 2.34 -19.21 9.48
C GLU A 110 1.76 -20.01 8.31
N PRO A 111 2.15 -19.67 7.06
CA PRO A 111 1.67 -20.39 5.88
C PRO A 111 2.04 -21.88 5.96
N PRO A 112 1.11 -22.80 5.66
CA PRO A 112 1.41 -24.23 5.66
C PRO A 112 2.45 -24.56 4.60
N THR A 113 3.40 -25.46 4.89
CA THR A 113 4.50 -25.80 3.97
C THR A 113 4.15 -26.76 2.85
N ASN A 114 3.03 -27.49 2.96
CA ASN A 114 2.68 -28.61 2.07
C ASN A 114 1.22 -28.50 1.59
N LEU A 115 0.83 -27.37 1.00
CA LEU A 115 -0.49 -27.22 0.40
C LEU A 115 -0.37 -27.25 -1.12
N ASP A 116 -0.52 -28.44 -1.71
CA ASP A 116 -0.58 -28.57 -3.15
C ASP A 116 -1.99 -28.20 -3.63
N PRO A 117 -2.15 -27.15 -4.48
CA PRO A 117 -3.46 -26.81 -5.03
C PRO A 117 -4.08 -27.99 -5.82
N SER A 118 -3.27 -28.86 -6.42
CA SER A 118 -3.75 -29.99 -7.25
C SER A 118 -4.49 -31.09 -6.48
N ASP A 119 -4.45 -31.07 -5.14
CA ASP A 119 -5.20 -32.00 -4.29
C ASP A 119 -6.71 -31.71 -4.28
N THR A 120 -7.16 -30.59 -4.85
CA THR A 120 -8.57 -30.17 -4.85
C THR A 120 -8.99 -29.51 -6.16
N ASP A 121 -10.28 -29.56 -6.51
CA ASP A 121 -10.80 -28.84 -7.69
C ASP A 121 -10.98 -27.34 -7.43
N LEU A 122 -11.23 -26.95 -6.17
CA LEU A 122 -11.54 -25.58 -5.76
C LEU A 122 -10.77 -25.21 -4.50
N VAL A 123 -10.27 -23.98 -4.50
CA VAL A 123 -9.55 -23.38 -3.37
C VAL A 123 -10.18 -22.06 -2.96
N ASP A 124 -10.19 -21.83 -1.66
CA ASP A 124 -10.54 -20.54 -1.07
C ASP A 124 -9.27 -19.67 -1.05
N LEU A 125 -9.32 -18.50 -1.68
CA LEU A 125 -8.20 -17.58 -1.86
C LEU A 125 -8.32 -16.37 -0.92
N TYR A 126 -7.21 -15.98 -0.32
CA TYR A 126 -7.11 -14.90 0.65
C TYR A 126 -5.98 -13.94 0.26
N ASP A 127 -6.19 -12.64 0.49
CA ASP A 127 -5.11 -11.65 0.49
C ASP A 127 -4.62 -11.47 1.92
N CYS A 128 -3.49 -12.10 2.24
CA CYS A 128 -2.85 -12.02 3.55
C CYS A 128 -2.20 -10.65 3.81
N GLY A 129 -1.90 -9.88 2.77
CA GLY A 129 -1.45 -8.50 2.91
C GLY A 129 -2.57 -7.62 3.46
N SER A 130 -3.78 -7.78 2.94
CA SER A 130 -4.96 -7.01 3.40
C SER A 130 -5.78 -7.72 4.48
N CYS A 131 -5.44 -8.96 4.82
CA CYS A 131 -6.17 -9.84 5.73
C CYS A 131 -7.63 -10.09 5.29
N VAL A 132 -7.90 -10.29 3.99
CA VAL A 132 -9.26 -10.42 3.45
C VAL A 132 -9.44 -11.74 2.70
N TYR A 133 -10.63 -12.35 2.81
CA TYR A 133 -11.05 -13.44 1.92
C TYR A 133 -11.49 -12.87 0.59
N LEU A 134 -10.84 -13.32 -0.49
CA LEU A 134 -11.12 -12.82 -1.83
C LEU A 134 -12.29 -13.57 -2.45
N GLY A 135 -12.35 -14.89 -2.26
CA GLY A 135 -13.37 -15.75 -2.85
C GLY A 135 -12.82 -17.13 -3.20
N ARG A 136 -13.61 -17.86 -4.01
CA ARG A 136 -13.31 -19.24 -4.38
C ARG A 136 -12.95 -19.32 -5.86
N LEU A 137 -11.85 -20.00 -6.16
CA LEU A 137 -11.32 -20.17 -7.51
C LEU A 137 -10.98 -21.63 -7.79
N ASN A 138 -10.79 -21.95 -9.07
CA ASN A 138 -10.27 -23.25 -9.48
C ASN A 138 -8.80 -23.37 -9.06
N ALA A 139 -8.44 -24.52 -8.50
CA ALA A 139 -7.06 -24.82 -8.14
C ALA A 139 -6.09 -24.71 -9.32
N SER A 140 -6.53 -25.01 -10.54
CA SER A 140 -5.69 -24.89 -11.74
C SER A 140 -5.14 -23.47 -11.93
N ILE A 141 -5.92 -22.44 -11.61
CA ILE A 141 -5.50 -21.03 -11.72
C ILE A 141 -4.36 -20.73 -10.74
N VAL A 142 -4.40 -21.32 -9.55
CA VAL A 142 -3.34 -21.16 -8.54
C VAL A 142 -2.09 -21.91 -8.97
N SER A 143 -2.21 -23.11 -9.54
CA SER A 143 -1.07 -23.84 -10.11
C SER A 143 -0.39 -23.07 -11.25
N ASP A 144 -1.18 -22.43 -12.12
CA ASP A 144 -0.66 -21.59 -13.20
C ASP A 144 0.07 -20.36 -12.64
N LEU A 145 -0.49 -19.73 -11.60
CA LEU A 145 0.13 -18.60 -10.91
C LEU A 145 1.47 -18.99 -10.27
N ILE A 146 1.54 -20.12 -9.53
CA ILE A 146 2.77 -20.66 -8.95
C ILE A 146 3.84 -20.86 -10.03
N SER A 147 3.42 -21.43 -11.16
CA SER A 147 4.31 -21.69 -12.29
C SER A 147 4.83 -20.39 -12.90
N ALA A 148 3.95 -19.39 -13.08
CA ALA A 148 4.30 -18.08 -13.61
C ALA A 148 5.21 -17.26 -12.68
N THR A 149 5.17 -17.49 -11.36
CA THR A 149 6.01 -16.81 -10.37
C THR A 149 7.25 -17.61 -9.95
N SER A 150 7.50 -18.77 -10.56
CA SER A 150 8.60 -19.68 -10.17
C SER A 150 10.01 -19.06 -10.27
N ASP A 151 10.20 -18.09 -11.16
CA ASP A 151 11.46 -17.37 -11.35
C ASP A 151 11.65 -16.18 -10.37
N MET A 152 10.65 -15.90 -9.52
CA MET A 152 10.72 -14.83 -8.53
C MET A 152 11.52 -15.27 -7.29
N PRO A 153 12.09 -14.30 -6.51
CA PRO A 153 12.72 -14.61 -5.23
C PRO A 153 11.77 -15.41 -4.34
N ASP A 154 12.33 -16.31 -3.52
CA ASP A 154 11.58 -17.23 -2.66
C ASP A 154 10.38 -16.54 -1.99
N GLN A 155 9.17 -16.91 -2.42
CA GLN A 155 7.92 -16.27 -2.01
C GLN A 155 7.36 -16.86 -0.71
N GLY A 156 8.05 -17.86 -0.14
CA GLY A 156 7.60 -18.59 1.03
C GLY A 156 6.78 -19.82 0.66
N PRO A 157 6.31 -20.58 1.67
CA PRO A 157 5.79 -21.93 1.44
C PRO A 157 4.40 -22.02 0.78
N ASN A 158 3.56 -20.99 0.95
CA ASN A 158 2.16 -20.97 0.48
C ASN A 158 1.60 -19.55 0.40
N ASP A 159 2.48 -18.56 0.29
CA ASP A 159 2.16 -17.17 0.02
C ASP A 159 2.77 -16.82 -1.33
N ILE A 160 1.99 -16.22 -2.23
CA ILE A 160 2.49 -15.77 -3.53
C ILE A 160 2.32 -14.26 -3.58
N PHE A 161 3.44 -13.58 -3.78
CA PHE A 161 3.43 -12.14 -4.01
C PHE A 161 3.09 -11.88 -5.48
N VAL A 162 1.96 -11.20 -5.69
CA VAL A 162 1.43 -10.92 -7.02
C VAL A 162 1.31 -9.41 -7.22
N ILE A 163 1.85 -8.93 -8.33
CA ILE A 163 1.65 -7.57 -8.84
C ILE A 163 0.84 -7.65 -10.13
N GLU A 164 0.29 -6.52 -10.59
CA GLU A 164 -0.58 -6.51 -11.77
C GLU A 164 0.15 -7.06 -13.01
N GLU A 165 1.45 -6.78 -13.13
CA GLU A 165 2.33 -7.21 -14.21
C GLU A 165 2.50 -8.74 -14.27
N THR A 166 2.36 -9.44 -13.14
CA THR A 166 2.42 -10.91 -13.07
C THR A 166 1.25 -11.55 -13.82
N LEU A 167 0.12 -10.84 -13.92
CA LEU A 167 -1.09 -11.32 -14.58
C LEU A 167 -1.19 -10.91 -16.05
N GLU A 168 -0.18 -10.20 -16.58
CA GLU A 168 -0.18 -9.77 -17.96
C GLU A 168 0.46 -10.81 -18.89
N PRO A 169 0.05 -10.89 -20.17
CA PRO A 169 0.74 -11.71 -21.15
C PRO A 169 2.22 -11.29 -21.27
N PRO A 170 3.18 -12.23 -21.35
CA PRO A 170 3.00 -13.67 -21.62
C PRO A 170 2.90 -14.56 -20.38
N LEU A 171 2.99 -14.01 -19.15
CA LEU A 171 3.08 -14.79 -17.91
C LEU A 171 1.77 -15.52 -17.60
N MET A 172 0.63 -14.84 -17.76
CA MET A 172 -0.69 -15.46 -17.63
C MET A 172 -1.66 -14.95 -18.72
N PRO A 173 -1.59 -15.50 -19.95
CA PRO A 173 -2.39 -15.02 -21.08
C PRO A 173 -3.91 -15.17 -20.90
N GLU A 174 -4.37 -16.03 -19.98
CA GLU A 174 -5.79 -16.29 -19.71
C GLU A 174 -6.26 -15.78 -18.33
N ALA A 175 -5.44 -15.02 -17.60
CA ALA A 175 -5.79 -14.52 -16.24
C ALA A 175 -6.79 -13.35 -16.21
N VAL A 176 -7.64 -13.18 -17.24
CA VAL A 176 -8.61 -12.06 -17.30
C VAL A 176 -9.54 -12.05 -16.09
N GLU A 177 -10.00 -13.23 -15.67
CA GLU A 177 -10.87 -13.38 -14.50
C GLU A 177 -10.14 -13.05 -13.20
N LEU A 178 -8.91 -13.57 -13.02
CA LEU A 178 -8.10 -13.30 -11.84
C LEU A 178 -7.68 -11.82 -11.75
N LYS A 179 -7.35 -11.20 -12.88
CA LYS A 179 -7.03 -9.76 -12.95
C LYS A 179 -8.25 -8.91 -12.57
N ALA A 180 -9.44 -9.26 -13.07
CA ALA A 180 -10.66 -8.58 -12.66
C ALA A 180 -10.96 -8.77 -11.16
N PHE A 181 -10.70 -9.98 -10.64
CA PHE A 181 -10.90 -10.35 -9.25
C PHE A 181 -9.96 -9.65 -8.28
N LEU A 182 -8.70 -9.41 -8.68
CA LEU A 182 -7.69 -8.74 -7.87
C LEU A 182 -7.60 -7.23 -8.12
N ARG A 183 -8.38 -6.69 -9.06
CA ARG A 183 -8.29 -5.29 -9.50
C ARG A 183 -8.39 -4.28 -8.36
N GLU A 184 -9.34 -4.46 -7.45
CA GLU A 184 -9.52 -3.56 -6.30
C GLU A 184 -8.29 -3.56 -5.36
N HIS A 185 -7.61 -4.69 -5.26
CA HIS A 185 -6.40 -4.83 -4.44
C HIS A 185 -5.20 -4.15 -5.10
N PHE A 186 -5.05 -4.26 -6.43
CA PHE A 186 -4.03 -3.52 -7.16
C PHE A 186 -4.27 -2.01 -7.14
N ASP A 187 -5.50 -1.57 -7.33
CA ASP A 187 -5.87 -0.15 -7.29
C ASP A 187 -5.58 0.50 -5.92
N THR A 188 -5.60 -0.29 -4.84
CA THR A 188 -5.40 0.21 -3.46
C THR A 188 -3.97 0.07 -2.96
N ARG A 189 -3.32 -1.08 -3.19
CA ARG A 189 -1.98 -1.39 -2.63
C ARG A 189 -0.90 -1.60 -3.69
N GLY A 190 -1.26 -1.80 -4.96
CA GLY A 190 -0.34 -2.13 -6.05
C GLY A 190 0.15 -3.57 -6.05
N TYR A 191 -0.23 -4.38 -5.05
CA TYR A 191 0.13 -5.79 -4.95
C TYR A 191 -0.88 -6.55 -4.08
N ALA A 192 -0.85 -7.88 -4.15
CA ALA A 192 -1.55 -8.80 -3.27
C ALA A 192 -0.60 -9.90 -2.76
N ILE A 193 -0.82 -10.38 -1.54
CA ILE A 193 -0.11 -11.55 -1.00
C ILE A 193 -1.13 -12.68 -0.92
N LEU A 194 -1.13 -13.54 -1.92
CA LEU A 194 -2.16 -14.56 -2.10
C LEU A 194 -1.82 -15.82 -1.30
N ARG A 195 -2.76 -16.27 -0.48
CA ARG A 195 -2.72 -17.56 0.21
C ARG A 195 -3.95 -18.36 -0.15
N TRP A 196 -3.79 -19.65 -0.43
CA TRP A 196 -4.91 -20.54 -0.75
C TRP A 196 -5.05 -21.65 0.29
N PHE A 197 -6.29 -22.10 0.46
CA PHE A 197 -6.63 -23.29 1.21
C PHE A 197 -7.65 -24.14 0.43
N PRO A 198 -7.62 -25.48 0.57
CA PRO A 198 -8.69 -26.37 0.13
C PRO A 198 -10.06 -25.82 0.51
N ALA A 199 -10.96 -25.70 -0.47
CA ALA A 199 -12.30 -25.22 -0.20
C ALA A 199 -12.99 -26.10 0.84
N GLN A 200 -13.46 -25.51 1.94
CA GLN A 200 -14.26 -26.27 2.90
C GLN A 200 -15.56 -26.71 2.22
N LYS A 201 -15.85 -28.01 2.24
CA LYS A 201 -17.14 -28.55 1.78
C LYS A 201 -18.23 -27.87 2.60
N SER A 202 -19.19 -27.22 1.93
CA SER A 202 -20.38 -26.71 2.63
C SER A 202 -21.05 -27.90 3.32
N LYS A 203 -21.23 -27.80 4.64
CA LYS A 203 -22.03 -28.77 5.39
C LYS A 203 -23.49 -28.76 4.92
#